data_AF-A0A3N6FWT3-F1
#
_entry.id   AF-A0A3N6FWT3-F1
#
_cell.length_a   1.000
_cell.length_b   1.000
_cell.length_c   1.000
_cell.angle_alpha   90.00
_cell.angle_beta   90.00
_cell.angle_gamma   90.00
#
_symmetry.space_group_name_H-M   'P 1'
#
loop_
_entity.id
_entity.type
_entity.pdbx_description
1 polymer ?
#
loop_
_entity_poly.entity_id
_entity_poly.type
_entity_poly.pdbx_seq_one_letter_code
_entity_poly.pdbx_strand_id
1 'polypeptide(L)'
;MTALTVVLYEDPRARGPVRRTEVTLLHPDTGAPVVDEHVRVRLPAPSPLPLLADVLVARGDGPRSATALAARHPGALVVAVHRGPRCWLLLGGAGRPVVLDGRRRGTRWAVWASVAHAWLVAGLPVAEFGATAVRVIGNTRTQPAASPLSAVPFSPASGPSAPSLSRTSCASAESGPPTAEYRTSASR
;
A
#
# COMPACT_ATOMS: atom_id res chain seq x y z
N MET A 1 15.06 -16.43 20.53
CA MET A 1 14.44 -15.39 19.66
C MET A 1 12.94 -15.60 19.67
N THR A 2 12.17 -14.64 20.17
CA THR A 2 10.71 -14.70 20.19
C THR A 2 10.19 -14.41 18.79
N ALA A 3 9.28 -15.25 18.28
CA ALA A 3 8.68 -15.02 16.97
C ALA A 3 7.73 -13.81 17.04
N LEU A 4 7.83 -12.91 16.07
CA LEU A 4 6.92 -11.78 15.95
C LEU A 4 5.56 -12.31 15.50
N THR A 5 4.50 -11.99 16.25
CA THR A 5 3.14 -12.46 15.94
C THR A 5 2.41 -11.41 15.13
N VAL A 6 1.81 -11.85 14.03
CA VAL A 6 1.00 -11.03 13.13
C VAL A 6 -0.37 -11.68 13.00
N VAL A 7 -1.41 -10.90 13.23
CA VAL A 7 -2.79 -11.29 12.97
C VAL A 7 -3.23 -10.61 11.69
N LEU A 8 -3.78 -11.37 10.75
CA LEU A 8 -4.23 -10.86 9.47
C LEU A 8 -5.73 -11.14 9.32
N TYR A 9 -6.48 -10.07 9.05
CA TYR A 9 -7.90 -10.10 8.75
C TYR A 9 -8.13 -9.80 7.27
N GLU A 10 -8.83 -10.71 6.60
CA GLU A 10 -9.32 -10.47 5.24
C GLU A 10 -10.85 -10.38 5.26
N ASP A 11 -11.40 -9.48 4.45
CA ASP A 11 -12.84 -9.45 4.18
C ASP A 11 -13.24 -10.72 3.43
N PRO A 12 -14.07 -11.60 4.01
CA PRO A 12 -14.48 -12.85 3.38
C PRO A 12 -15.37 -12.63 2.14
N ARG A 13 -15.96 -11.44 1.98
CA ARG A 13 -16.82 -11.10 0.84
C ARG A 13 -16.02 -10.62 -0.36
N ALA A 14 -14.78 -10.19 -0.15
CA ALA A 14 -13.94 -9.76 -1.24
C ALA A 14 -13.66 -10.95 -2.17
N ARG A 15 -14.16 -10.87 -3.41
CA ARG A 15 -13.90 -11.81 -4.50
C ARG A 15 -13.06 -11.13 -5.58
N GLY A 16 -12.31 -11.91 -6.35
CA GLY A 16 -11.47 -11.39 -7.43
C GLY A 16 -10.05 -10.97 -6.99
N PRO A 17 -9.34 -10.16 -7.80
CA PRO A 17 -7.91 -9.87 -7.60
C PRO A 17 -7.62 -8.85 -6.49
N VAL A 18 -8.62 -8.08 -6.05
CA VAL A 18 -8.46 -7.00 -5.05
C VAL A 18 -8.95 -7.46 -3.68
N ARG A 19 -8.22 -7.08 -2.63
CA ARG A 19 -8.53 -7.35 -1.23
C ARG A 19 -8.19 -6.14 -0.37
N ARG A 20 -9.14 -5.64 0.42
CA ARG A 20 -8.82 -4.83 1.59
C ARG A 20 -8.38 -5.77 2.70
N THR A 21 -7.22 -5.50 3.27
CA THR A 21 -6.60 -6.32 4.31
C THR A 21 -6.37 -5.44 5.52
N GLU A 22 -6.66 -5.97 6.71
CA GLU A 22 -6.24 -5.38 7.98
C GLU A 22 -5.21 -6.31 8.61
N VAL A 23 -4.09 -5.77 9.05
CA VAL A 23 -3.00 -6.51 9.68
C VAL A 23 -2.71 -5.87 11.03
N THR A 24 -2.70 -6.69 12.08
CA THR A 24 -2.22 -6.28 13.40
C THR A 24 -0.87 -6.94 13.66
N LEU A 25 0.15 -6.11 13.85
CA LEU A 25 1.50 -6.52 14.22
C LEU A 25 1.78 -6.09 15.66
N LEU A 26 2.34 -6.96 16.49
CA LEU A 26 2.86 -6.57 17.79
C LEU A 26 4.30 -6.07 17.63
N HIS A 27 4.54 -4.79 17.96
CA HIS A 27 5.86 -4.19 17.82
C HIS A 27 6.86 -4.90 18.76
N PRO A 28 8.02 -5.37 18.27
CA PRO A 28 8.93 -6.20 19.06
C PRO A 28 9.49 -5.47 20.28
N ASP A 29 9.79 -4.17 20.16
CA ASP A 29 10.43 -3.42 21.25
C ASP A 29 9.45 -2.90 22.30
N THR A 30 8.25 -2.48 21.89
CA THR A 30 7.28 -1.82 22.77
C THR A 30 6.14 -2.75 23.19
N GLY A 31 5.95 -3.87 22.48
CA GLY A 31 4.78 -4.74 22.64
C GLY A 31 3.46 -4.13 22.17
N ALA A 32 3.46 -2.88 21.71
CA ALA A 32 2.25 -2.18 21.31
C ALA A 32 1.69 -2.74 19.99
N PRO A 33 0.36 -2.84 19.85
CA PRO A 33 -0.25 -3.23 18.59
C PRO A 33 -0.14 -2.11 17.56
N VAL A 34 0.32 -2.44 16.36
CA VAL A 34 0.29 -1.61 15.17
C VAL A 34 -0.76 -2.20 14.23
N VAL A 35 -1.77 -1.40 13.90
CA VAL A 35 -2.83 -1.78 12.96
C VAL A 35 -2.56 -1.10 11.61
N ASP A 36 -2.52 -1.92 10.57
CA ASP A 36 -2.29 -1.53 9.19
C ASP A 36 -3.50 -1.94 8.34
N GLU A 37 -4.09 -1.00 7.62
CA GLU A 37 -5.17 -1.26 6.66
C GLU A 37 -4.73 -0.86 5.26
N HIS A 38 -4.81 -1.80 4.32
CA HIS A 38 -4.30 -1.57 2.97
C HIS A 38 -5.03 -2.37 1.89
N VAL A 39 -4.89 -1.88 0.66
CA VAL A 39 -5.40 -2.51 -0.57
C VAL A 39 -4.30 -3.37 -1.19
N ARG A 40 -4.58 -4.66 -1.28
CA ARG A 40 -3.74 -5.64 -1.95
C ARG A 40 -4.36 -6.06 -3.28
N VAL A 41 -3.59 -6.01 -4.35
CA VAL A 41 -4.01 -6.40 -5.70
C VAL A 41 -3.12 -7.52 -6.24
N ARG A 42 -3.75 -8.60 -6.70
CA ARG A 42 -3.08 -9.70 -7.41
C ARG A 42 -3.20 -9.48 -8.91
N LEU A 43 -2.10 -9.64 -9.64
CA LEU A 43 -2.08 -9.56 -11.09
C LEU A 43 -2.30 -10.93 -11.76
N PRO A 44 -2.97 -10.97 -12.92
CA PRO A 44 -3.55 -9.84 -13.65
C PRO A 44 -4.81 -9.26 -12.98
N ALA A 45 -4.98 -7.94 -13.08
CA ALA A 45 -6.18 -7.22 -12.64
C ALA A 45 -6.53 -6.11 -13.64
N PRO A 46 -7.82 -5.81 -13.86
CA PRO A 46 -8.22 -4.77 -14.80
C PRO A 46 -7.78 -3.38 -14.31
N SER A 47 -7.45 -2.51 -15.27
CA SER A 47 -7.23 -1.08 -14.99
C SER A 47 -8.52 -0.46 -14.42
N PRO A 48 -8.43 0.48 -13.44
CA PRO A 48 -7.22 1.08 -12.87
C PRO A 48 -6.70 0.38 -11.61
N LEU A 49 -7.22 -0.80 -11.25
CA LEU A 49 -7.01 -1.41 -9.92
C LEU A 49 -5.54 -1.56 -9.52
N PRO A 50 -4.60 -1.96 -10.39
CA PRO A 50 -3.18 -2.02 -10.02
C PRO A 50 -2.56 -0.69 -9.60
N LEU A 51 -3.11 0.45 -10.03
CA LEU A 51 -2.62 1.78 -9.66
C LEU A 51 -3.08 2.23 -8.27
N LEU A 52 -4.09 1.58 -7.71
CA LEU A 52 -4.67 1.86 -6.39
C LEU A 52 -4.14 0.92 -5.30
N ALA A 53 -3.16 0.09 -5.63
CA ALA A 53 -2.65 -0.95 -4.75
C ALA A 53 -1.53 -0.41 -3.87
N ASP A 54 -1.66 -0.56 -2.55
CA ASP A 54 -0.55 -0.41 -1.61
C ASP A 54 0.40 -1.61 -1.72
N VAL A 55 -0.18 -2.78 -1.99
CA VAL A 55 0.53 -4.06 -2.13
C VAL A 55 0.17 -4.73 -3.45
N LEU A 56 1.16 -4.93 -4.32
CA LEU A 56 1.02 -5.67 -5.56
C LEU A 56 1.64 -7.06 -5.48
N VAL A 57 0.94 -8.06 -6.01
CA VAL A 57 1.40 -9.44 -6.06
C VAL A 57 1.28 -9.97 -7.48
N ALA A 58 2.37 -10.47 -8.04
CA ALA A 58 2.38 -11.03 -9.39
C ALA A 58 3.22 -12.31 -9.47
N ARG A 59 2.91 -13.16 -10.45
CA ARG A 59 3.85 -14.19 -10.90
C ARG A 59 4.93 -13.54 -11.75
N GLY A 60 6.15 -14.05 -11.65
CA GLY A 60 7.26 -13.57 -12.46
C GLY A 60 8.60 -14.14 -12.03
N ASP A 61 9.64 -13.81 -12.80
CA ASP A 61 10.90 -14.51 -12.78
C ASP A 61 12.02 -13.63 -12.25
N GLY A 62 12.10 -13.55 -10.92
CA GLY A 62 13.26 -13.01 -10.25
C GLY A 62 13.15 -11.54 -9.83
N PRO A 63 14.26 -10.99 -9.32
CA PRO A 63 14.30 -9.63 -8.76
C PRO A 63 14.09 -8.56 -9.82
N ARG A 64 14.54 -8.78 -11.08
CA ARG A 64 14.35 -7.82 -12.18
C ARG A 64 12.86 -7.61 -12.49
N SER A 65 12.06 -8.67 -12.43
CA SER A 65 10.61 -8.57 -12.60
C SER A 65 9.95 -7.77 -11.47
N ALA A 66 10.43 -7.92 -10.23
CA ALA A 66 9.96 -7.13 -9.09
C ALA A 66 10.27 -5.63 -9.26
N THR A 67 11.52 -5.30 -9.59
CA THR A 67 11.94 -3.91 -9.85
C THR A 67 11.16 -3.28 -11.02
N ALA A 68 11.04 -4.01 -12.13
CA ALA A 68 10.29 -3.51 -13.28
C ALA A 68 8.79 -3.31 -12.98
N LEU A 69 8.21 -4.18 -12.15
CA LEU A 69 6.82 -4.04 -11.72
C LEU A 69 6.64 -2.83 -10.80
N ALA A 70 7.53 -2.62 -9.83
CA ALA A 70 7.50 -1.43 -8.98
C ALA A 70 7.63 -0.12 -9.76
N ALA A 71 8.52 -0.08 -10.76
CA ALA A 71 8.68 1.09 -11.62
C ALA A 71 7.39 1.46 -12.39
N ARG A 72 6.54 0.47 -12.74
CA ARG A 72 5.25 0.72 -13.40
C ARG A 72 4.12 1.10 -12.44
N HIS A 73 4.30 0.85 -11.15
CA HIS A 73 3.28 1.05 -10.13
C HIS A 73 3.89 1.79 -8.93
N PRO A 74 4.25 3.09 -9.08
CA PRO A 74 4.95 3.84 -8.05
C PRO A 74 4.12 4.05 -6.76
N GLY A 75 2.80 3.86 -6.81
CA GLY A 75 1.93 3.91 -5.63
C GLY A 75 2.03 2.67 -4.72
N ALA A 76 2.56 1.54 -5.21
CA ALA A 76 2.67 0.33 -4.42
C ALA A 76 3.92 0.35 -3.54
N LEU A 77 3.73 0.47 -2.22
CA LEU A 77 4.81 0.41 -1.24
C LEU A 77 5.44 -0.99 -1.15
N VAL A 78 4.68 -2.04 -1.45
CA VAL A 78 5.19 -3.41 -1.51
C VAL A 78 4.88 -4.05 -2.86
N VAL A 79 5.91 -4.59 -3.51
CA VAL A 79 5.77 -5.38 -4.72
C VAL A 79 6.33 -6.78 -4.51
N ALA A 80 5.47 -7.78 -4.61
CA ALA A 80 5.80 -9.19 -4.49
C ALA A 80 5.72 -9.88 -5.84
N VAL A 81 6.87 -10.33 -6.33
CA VAL A 81 6.94 -11.19 -7.51
C VAL A 81 7.37 -12.59 -7.09
N HIS A 82 6.68 -13.63 -7.57
CA HIS A 82 6.98 -15.00 -7.13
C HIS A 82 7.02 -16.03 -8.27
N ARG A 83 7.86 -17.05 -8.07
CA ARG A 83 7.93 -18.27 -8.90
C ARG A 83 8.12 -19.49 -7.98
N GLY A 84 7.11 -20.36 -7.93
CA GLY A 84 7.12 -21.54 -7.07
C GLY A 84 7.37 -21.18 -5.59
N PRO A 85 8.40 -21.75 -4.94
CA PRO A 85 8.72 -21.51 -3.54
C PRO A 85 9.55 -20.24 -3.32
N ARG A 86 9.84 -19.43 -4.34
CA ARG A 86 10.60 -18.18 -4.17
C ARG A 86 9.72 -16.97 -4.40
N CYS A 87 9.92 -15.96 -3.56
CA CYS A 87 9.30 -14.64 -3.71
C CYS A 87 10.36 -13.55 -3.55
N TRP A 88 10.32 -12.56 -4.41
CA TRP A 88 11.14 -11.35 -4.39
C TRP A 88 10.25 -10.18 -4.01
N LEU A 89 10.51 -9.59 -2.85
CA LEU A 89 9.78 -8.45 -2.30
C LEU A 89 10.59 -7.19 -2.47
N LEU A 90 10.05 -6.20 -3.17
CA LEU A 90 10.56 -4.83 -3.12
C LEU A 90 9.73 -4.05 -2.10
N LEU A 91 10.40 -3.32 -1.20
CA LEU A 91 9.80 -2.61 -0.08
C LEU A 91 10.19 -1.13 -0.18
N GLY A 92 9.21 -0.22 -0.18
CA GLY A 92 9.42 1.23 -0.26
C GLY A 92 9.77 1.76 -1.65
N GLY A 93 9.44 1.03 -2.72
CA GLY A 93 9.57 1.51 -4.11
C GLY A 93 11.00 1.55 -4.69
N ALA A 94 12.05 1.38 -3.88
CA ALA A 94 13.44 1.35 -4.33
C ALA A 94 14.30 0.38 -3.50
N GLY A 95 15.45 -0.02 -4.05
CA GLY A 95 16.45 -0.83 -3.34
C GLY A 95 16.54 -2.30 -3.78
N ARG A 96 17.21 -3.11 -2.97
CA ARG A 96 17.45 -4.53 -3.26
C ARG A 96 16.24 -5.37 -2.82
N PRO A 97 15.66 -6.21 -3.68
CA PRO A 97 14.58 -7.08 -3.27
C PRO A 97 14.99 -8.05 -2.16
N VAL A 98 14.14 -8.18 -1.14
CA VAL A 98 14.23 -9.23 -0.12
C VAL A 98 13.74 -10.55 -0.73
N VAL A 99 14.53 -11.61 -0.57
CA VAL A 99 14.17 -12.94 -1.08
C VAL A 99 13.58 -13.78 0.05
N LEU A 100 12.36 -14.27 -0.15
CA LEU A 100 11.71 -15.21 0.74
C LEU A 100 11.67 -16.62 0.14
N ASP A 101 11.89 -17.62 1.00
CA ASP A 101 11.73 -19.05 0.70
C ASP A 101 10.46 -19.61 1.36
N GLY A 102 9.58 -20.14 0.52
CA GLY A 102 8.27 -20.65 0.86
C GLY A 102 8.35 -22.01 1.55
N ARG A 103 9.50 -22.68 1.53
CA ARG A 103 9.74 -23.89 2.34
C ARG A 103 9.68 -23.59 3.83
N ARG A 104 10.10 -22.39 4.25
CA ARG A 104 10.05 -21.95 5.66
C ARG A 104 8.76 -21.23 6.01
N ARG A 105 8.18 -20.53 5.03
CA ARG A 105 7.12 -19.54 5.23
C ARG A 105 5.76 -19.93 4.63
N GLY A 106 5.70 -21.05 3.93
CA GLY A 106 4.58 -21.41 3.06
C GLY A 106 4.53 -20.55 1.80
N THR A 107 3.72 -20.96 0.82
CA THR A 107 3.59 -20.31 -0.51
C THR A 107 2.50 -19.24 -0.56
N ARG A 108 2.05 -18.74 0.60
CA ARG A 108 1.01 -17.70 0.72
C ARG A 108 1.60 -16.31 0.48
N TRP A 109 2.16 -16.05 -0.69
CA TRP A 109 2.94 -14.84 -0.98
C TRP A 109 2.18 -13.53 -0.80
N ALA A 110 0.88 -13.54 -1.08
CA ALA A 110 0.04 -12.38 -0.83
C ALA A 110 -0.09 -12.02 0.65
N VAL A 111 -0.07 -13.01 1.54
CA VAL A 111 -0.06 -12.79 3.00
C VAL A 111 1.28 -12.19 3.40
N TRP A 112 2.39 -12.78 2.95
CA TRP A 112 3.72 -12.26 3.25
C TRP A 112 3.97 -10.84 2.71
N ALA A 113 3.39 -10.50 1.57
CA ALA A 113 3.41 -9.14 1.05
C ALA A 113 2.65 -8.17 1.98
N SER A 114 1.47 -8.55 2.48
CA SER A 114 0.75 -7.76 3.49
C SER A 114 1.52 -7.63 4.80
N VAL A 115 2.18 -8.69 5.26
CA VAL A 115 3.03 -8.65 6.45
C VAL A 115 4.22 -7.70 6.26
N ALA A 116 4.79 -7.65 5.05
CA ALA A 116 5.86 -6.72 4.73
C ALA A 116 5.38 -5.26 4.71
N HIS A 117 4.13 -5.01 4.31
CA HIS A 117 3.54 -3.68 4.38
C HIS A 117 3.37 -3.23 5.83
N ALA A 118 2.77 -4.06 6.68
CA ALA A 118 2.64 -3.79 8.11
C ALA A 118 3.99 -3.60 8.81
N TRP A 119 5.03 -4.32 8.37
CA TRP A 119 6.41 -4.13 8.85
C TRP A 119 6.94 -2.73 8.54
N LEU A 120 6.70 -2.22 7.33
CA LEU A 120 7.07 -0.86 6.94
C LEU A 120 6.29 0.19 7.74
N VAL A 121 4.98 0.00 7.88
CA VAL A 121 4.10 0.90 8.65
C VAL A 121 4.50 0.96 10.12
N ALA A 122 4.93 -0.17 10.69
CA ALA A 122 5.47 -0.24 12.05
C ALA A 122 6.86 0.40 12.21
N GLY A 123 7.47 0.91 11.14
CA GLY A 123 8.79 1.55 11.18
C GLY A 123 9.95 0.58 11.40
N LEU A 124 9.73 -0.71 11.15
CA LEU A 124 10.74 -1.74 11.42
C LEU A 124 11.80 -1.81 10.30
N PRO A 125 13.07 -2.16 10.63
CA PRO A 125 14.15 -2.20 9.63
C PRO A 125 13.90 -3.23 8.53
N VAL A 126 13.94 -2.79 7.27
CA VAL A 126 13.72 -3.68 6.09
C VAL A 126 14.73 -4.83 6.02
N ALA A 127 15.97 -4.58 6.45
CA ALA A 127 17.04 -5.58 6.44
C ALA A 127 16.73 -6.80 7.33
N GLU A 128 15.91 -6.62 8.37
CA GLU A 128 15.59 -7.67 9.33
C GLU A 128 14.41 -8.54 8.88
N PHE A 129 13.53 -8.02 8.01
CA PHE A 129 12.31 -8.71 7.60
C PHE A 129 12.55 -10.14 7.08
N GLY A 130 13.59 -10.35 6.28
CA GLY A 130 13.93 -11.66 5.71
C GLY A 130 14.43 -12.67 6.75
N ALA A 131 15.02 -12.20 7.84
CA ALA A 131 15.63 -13.00 8.90
C ALA A 131 14.65 -13.29 10.05
N THR A 132 13.72 -12.38 10.32
CA THR A 132 12.79 -12.48 11.45
C THR A 132 11.80 -13.63 11.29
N ALA A 133 11.66 -14.41 12.37
CA ALA A 133 10.64 -15.43 12.49
C ALA A 133 9.29 -14.73 12.74
N VAL A 134 8.38 -14.85 11.77
CA VAL A 134 7.03 -14.27 11.86
C VAL A 134 6.01 -15.39 11.88
N ARG A 135 5.11 -15.34 12.86
CA ARG A 135 3.96 -16.23 12.96
C ARG A 135 2.72 -15.48 12.48
N VAL A 136 2.08 -15.97 11.42
CA VAL A 136 0.85 -15.38 10.88
C VAL A 136 -0.36 -16.17 11.35
N ILE A 137 -1.31 -15.48 11.98
CA ILE A 137 -2.62 -16.00 12.39
C ILE A 137 -3.66 -15.40 11.44
N GLY A 138 -4.29 -16.24 10.62
CA GLY A 138 -5.31 -15.80 9.67
C GLY A 138 -6.70 -15.87 10.28
N ASN A 139 -7.39 -14.74 10.35
CA ASN A 139 -8.75 -14.63 10.86
C ASN A 139 -9.67 -14.06 9.76
N THR A 140 -10.89 -14.57 9.67
CA THR A 140 -11.93 -13.96 8.84
C THR A 140 -12.67 -12.93 9.69
N ARG A 141 -12.71 -11.67 9.24
CA ARG A 141 -13.55 -10.68 9.92
C ARG A 141 -15.00 -10.94 9.52
N THR A 142 -15.77 -11.54 10.42
CA THR A 142 -17.23 -11.48 10.32
C THR A 142 -17.63 -10.09 10.76
N GLN A 143 -17.67 -9.14 9.82
CA GLN A 143 -18.21 -7.82 10.14
C GLN A 143 -19.67 -8.04 10.56
N PRO A 144 -20.10 -7.60 11.77
CA PRO A 144 -21.52 -7.53 12.05
C PRO A 144 -22.14 -6.66 10.96
N ALA A 145 -23.22 -7.14 10.34
CA ALA A 145 -23.95 -6.39 9.32
C ALA A 145 -24.11 -4.96 9.85
N ALA A 146 -23.54 -3.98 9.16
CA ALA A 146 -23.75 -2.60 9.50
C ALA A 146 -25.27 -2.40 9.62
N SER A 147 -25.75 -2.13 10.84
CA SER A 147 -27.14 -1.77 11.05
C SER A 147 -27.47 -0.63 10.08
N PRO A 148 -28.58 -0.70 9.33
CA PRO A 148 -28.98 0.39 8.47
C PRO A 148 -29.42 1.54 9.37
N LEU A 149 -28.48 2.38 9.78
CA LEU A 149 -28.80 3.63 10.46
C LEU A 149 -29.34 4.59 9.41
N SER A 150 -30.65 4.70 9.42
CA SER A 150 -31.47 5.84 8.98
C SER A 150 -31.09 6.47 7.64
N ALA A 151 -31.71 5.94 6.58
CA ALA A 151 -32.09 6.77 5.45
C ALA A 151 -32.96 7.91 5.99
N VAL A 152 -32.38 9.12 6.08
CA VAL A 152 -33.18 10.33 6.24
C VAL A 152 -33.83 10.57 4.88
N PRO A 153 -35.17 10.57 4.76
CA PRO A 153 -35.82 10.91 3.50
C PRO A 153 -35.58 12.39 3.21
N PHE A 154 -34.76 12.67 2.21
CA PHE A 154 -34.63 14.01 1.65
C PHE A 154 -35.87 14.27 0.79
N SER A 155 -36.88 14.93 1.36
CA SER A 155 -38.02 15.44 0.59
C SER A 155 -37.58 16.63 -0.28
N PRO A 156 -37.87 16.63 -1.59
CA PRO A 156 -37.55 17.75 -2.46
C PRO A 156 -38.64 18.82 -2.32
N ALA A 157 -38.27 20.01 -1.82
CA ALA A 157 -39.11 21.20 -1.95
C ALA A 157 -38.77 21.92 -3.26
N SER A 158 -39.78 22.01 -4.13
CA SER A 158 -39.73 22.67 -5.43
C SER A 158 -39.64 24.20 -5.33
N GLY A 159 -38.54 24.74 -5.88
CA GLY A 159 -38.46 26.01 -6.65
C GLY A 159 -38.54 27.34 -5.90
N PRO A 160 -38.45 28.48 -6.62
CA PRO A 160 -37.59 28.80 -7.77
C PRO A 160 -36.76 30.08 -7.52
N SER A 161 -35.73 30.34 -8.35
CA SER A 161 -35.24 31.68 -8.79
C SER A 161 -33.70 31.77 -8.85
N ALA A 162 -33.17 31.65 -10.06
CA ALA A 162 -32.13 32.56 -10.55
C ALA A 162 -32.79 33.93 -10.87
N PRO A 163 -32.09 35.07 -11.02
CA PRO A 163 -30.67 35.21 -11.37
C PRO A 163 -29.89 36.25 -10.52
N SER A 164 -28.56 36.19 -10.48
CA SER A 164 -27.75 37.41 -10.48
C SER A 164 -26.28 37.12 -10.78
N LEU A 165 -25.85 37.54 -11.97
CA LEU A 165 -24.46 37.65 -12.38
C LEU A 165 -23.88 38.91 -11.71
N SER A 166 -22.99 38.73 -10.74
CA SER A 166 -22.11 39.80 -10.27
C SER A 166 -20.67 39.40 -10.55
N ARG A 167 -20.19 39.88 -11.71
CA ARG A 167 -18.77 40.00 -12.05
C ARG A 167 -18.16 41.05 -11.11
N THR A 168 -17.11 40.68 -10.41
CA THR A 168 -16.12 41.63 -9.89
C THR A 168 -14.73 41.11 -10.19
N SER A 169 -14.06 41.91 -11.02
CA SER A 169 -12.64 41.90 -11.34
C SER A 169 -11.84 42.34 -10.11
N CYS A 170 -10.67 41.74 -9.86
CA CYS A 170 -9.40 42.46 -9.68
C CYS A 170 -8.20 41.53 -9.34
N ALA A 171 -7.08 41.87 -10.00
CA ALA A 171 -5.67 41.71 -9.62
C ALA A 171 -5.13 40.29 -9.30
N SER A 172 -4.26 39.68 -10.12
CA SER A 172 -2.86 40.03 -10.42
C SER A 172 -1.94 40.09 -9.19
N ALA A 173 -1.15 39.04 -9.01
CA ALA A 173 0.16 39.10 -8.36
C ALA A 173 1.06 38.02 -8.98
N GLU A 174 1.86 38.46 -9.96
CA GLU A 174 3.09 37.81 -10.38
C GLU A 174 4.03 37.64 -9.17
N SER A 175 4.71 36.51 -9.09
CA SER A 175 5.95 36.39 -8.34
C SER A 175 6.91 35.59 -9.20
N GLY A 176 7.85 36.32 -9.81
CA GLY A 176 8.87 35.79 -10.69
C GLY A 176 9.91 34.92 -9.96
N PRO A 177 10.68 34.11 -10.71
CA PRO A 177 11.73 33.28 -10.17
C PRO A 177 13.03 34.08 -9.89
N PRO A 178 13.79 33.74 -8.84
CA PRO A 178 15.12 34.29 -8.65
C PRO A 178 16.12 33.65 -9.63
N THR A 179 16.70 34.50 -10.47
CA THR A 179 17.94 34.28 -11.22
C THR A 179 19.13 34.13 -10.27
N ALA A 180 19.92 33.06 -10.44
CA ALA A 180 21.29 32.99 -9.92
C ALA A 180 22.20 32.45 -11.02
N GLU A 181 22.85 33.40 -11.72
CA GLU A 181 23.92 33.16 -12.67
C GLU A 181 25.30 33.28 -11.98
N TYR A 182 26.16 32.34 -12.35
CA TYR A 182 27.58 32.51 -12.66
C TYR A 182 28.60 32.85 -11.54
N ARG A 183 29.51 31.88 -11.29
CA ARG A 183 30.94 32.19 -11.21
C ARG A 183 31.81 31.04 -11.70
N THR A 184 32.38 31.25 -12.87
CA THR A 184 33.59 30.62 -13.38
C THR A 184 34.81 31.06 -12.56
N SER A 185 35.74 30.13 -12.35
CA SER A 185 37.15 30.44 -12.09
C SER A 185 37.99 29.26 -12.55
N ALA A 186 38.61 29.42 -13.71
CA ALA A 186 39.77 28.66 -14.14
C ALA A 186 41.01 29.51 -13.86
N SER A 187 42.06 28.92 -13.28
CA SER A 187 43.49 29.13 -13.60
C SER A 187 44.38 28.66 -12.44
N ARG A 188 45.03 27.51 -12.60
CA ARG A 188 46.50 27.40 -12.75
C ARG A 188 46.88 25.95 -13.01
#